data_AF-A0A7J5UMB4-F1
#
_entry.id   AF-A0A7J5UMB4-F1
#
_cell.length_a   1.000
_cell.length_b   1.000
_cell.length_c   1.000
_cell.angle_alpha   90.00
_cell.angle_beta   90.00
_cell.angle_gamma   90.00
#
_symmetry.space_group_name_H-M   'P 1'
#
loop_
_entity.id
_entity.type
_entity.pdbx_description
1 polymer ?
#
loop_
_entity_poly.entity_id
_entity_poly.type
_entity_poly.pdbx_seq_one_letter_code
_entity_poly.pdbx_strand_id
1 'polypeptide(L)'
;MKASNGEVAGQTRRRDAVRLLKSVLDAAVDSGLILRNPARTKSGKTPYMPSRSKTKPHRYLNDEQVARLADVAGDQAGRLIRIAAYTGPRWGELTALTVSDVDVLRGRLHIRRAYTRLDSGQLLLGDTKTHANRYVVVPIPLRGLLQAQLADKGPHDLLFSQGDGKALRRENFTSRHLSTAVETAGTAVRTLQALLCLPERQQTGVYGSSTTQAVRALQERSGIPVTGLVDATTWTHIELADRSARSDLTQGEKVKRTNMFKRLRRCTLAEGAEDFEPLTFHDLRHTAASLAIRVGATVKAVQEMLGHASAQETLNTYAGLFPDEQDAVADRLAANIVAPSAHYVPTGDGHQHEEAPTERRLQAV
;
A
#
# COMPACT_ATOMS: atom_id res chain seq x y z
N MET A 1 29.88 -10.02 7.21
CA MET A 1 29.67 -8.83 6.36
C MET A 1 29.23 -7.67 7.23
N LYS A 2 30.09 -6.67 7.39
CA LYS A 2 29.73 -5.38 7.99
C LYS A 2 29.27 -4.44 6.86
N ALA A 3 28.27 -3.60 7.11
CA ALA A 3 27.91 -2.51 6.21
C ALA A 3 28.96 -1.40 6.29
N SER A 4 28.91 -0.42 5.39
CA SER A 4 29.84 0.72 5.32
C SER A 4 29.88 1.57 6.61
N ASN A 5 28.89 1.42 7.50
CA ASN A 5 28.80 2.04 8.82
C ASN A 5 29.29 1.13 9.97
N GLY A 6 29.92 -0.02 9.69
CA GLY A 6 30.46 -0.94 10.70
C GLY A 6 29.45 -1.92 11.32
N GLU A 7 28.15 -1.77 11.05
CA GLU A 7 27.08 -2.62 11.59
C GLU A 7 26.96 -3.95 10.83
N VAL A 8 26.47 -5.00 11.49
CA VAL A 8 26.22 -6.30 10.85
C VAL A 8 25.16 -6.13 9.75
N ALA A 9 25.46 -6.58 8.54
CA ALA A 9 24.52 -6.47 7.42
C ALA A 9 23.18 -7.14 7.72
N GLY A 10 22.08 -6.53 7.27
CA GLY A 10 20.72 -7.04 7.47
C GLY A 10 20.55 -8.49 6.98
N GLN A 11 19.63 -9.24 7.59
CA GLN A 11 19.42 -10.68 7.32
C GLN A 11 19.20 -10.97 5.82
N THR A 12 18.45 -10.13 5.11
CA THR A 12 18.24 -10.25 3.64
C THR A 12 19.54 -10.16 2.86
N ARG A 13 20.37 -9.13 3.12
CA ARG A 13 21.67 -8.97 2.43
C ARG A 13 22.60 -10.15 2.70
N ARG A 14 22.62 -10.67 3.95
CA ARG A 14 23.39 -11.88 4.29
C ARG A 14 22.91 -13.10 3.50
N ARG A 15 21.59 -13.26 3.36
CA ARG A 15 20.98 -14.34 2.58
C ARG A 15 21.31 -14.23 1.09
N ASP A 16 21.28 -13.03 0.53
CA ASP A 16 21.60 -12.79 -0.88
C ASP A 16 23.09 -13.00 -1.17
N ALA A 17 23.97 -12.64 -0.23
CA ALA A 17 25.40 -12.95 -0.34
C ALA A 17 25.65 -14.47 -0.36
N VAL A 18 24.99 -15.23 0.51
CA VAL A 18 25.08 -16.71 0.50
C VAL A 18 24.56 -17.28 -0.82
N ARG A 19 23.47 -16.73 -1.37
CA ARG A 19 22.95 -17.15 -2.69
C ARG A 19 23.93 -16.85 -3.81
N LEU A 20 24.50 -15.65 -3.83
CA LEU A 20 25.48 -15.26 -4.85
C LEU A 20 26.71 -16.16 -4.82
N LEU A 21 27.29 -16.36 -3.64
CA LEU A 21 28.44 -17.25 -3.45
C LEU A 21 28.12 -18.66 -3.93
N LYS A 22 26.94 -19.17 -3.57
CA LYS A 22 26.47 -20.47 -4.02
C LYS A 22 26.39 -20.55 -5.54
N SER A 23 25.76 -19.58 -6.19
CA SER A 23 25.61 -19.54 -7.66
C SER A 23 26.96 -19.47 -8.38
N VAL A 24 27.91 -18.68 -7.87
CA VAL A 24 29.26 -18.59 -8.44
C VAL A 24 29.98 -19.94 -8.34
N LEU A 25 29.90 -20.61 -7.19
CA LEU A 25 30.53 -21.92 -6.99
C LEU A 25 29.82 -23.04 -7.76
N ASP A 26 28.50 -22.97 -7.95
CA ASP A 26 27.77 -23.89 -8.83
C ASP A 26 28.27 -23.74 -10.29
N ALA A 27 28.41 -22.51 -10.80
CA ALA A 27 28.95 -22.26 -12.13
C ALA A 27 30.41 -22.75 -12.29
N ALA A 28 31.22 -22.66 -11.23
CA ALA A 28 32.59 -23.19 -11.23
C ALA A 28 32.64 -24.72 -11.28
N VAL A 29 31.67 -25.42 -10.67
CA VAL A 29 31.51 -26.88 -10.82
C VAL A 29 31.10 -27.23 -12.25
N ASP A 30 30.10 -26.53 -12.78
CA ASP A 30 29.60 -26.77 -14.14
C ASP A 30 30.70 -26.54 -15.20
N SER A 31 31.62 -25.61 -14.92
CA SER A 31 32.79 -25.33 -15.77
C SER A 31 33.98 -26.28 -15.51
N GLY A 32 33.85 -27.24 -14.60
CA GLY A 32 34.92 -28.20 -14.25
C GLY A 32 36.11 -27.61 -13.49
N LEU A 33 36.03 -26.36 -13.01
CA LEU A 33 37.11 -25.70 -12.27
C LEU A 33 37.27 -26.25 -10.84
N ILE A 34 36.17 -26.72 -10.26
CA ILE A 34 36.15 -27.40 -8.96
C ILE A 34 35.25 -28.64 -9.03
N LEU A 35 35.60 -29.68 -8.29
CA LEU A 35 34.87 -30.96 -8.34
C LEU A 35 33.49 -30.89 -7.68
N ARG A 36 33.30 -30.02 -6.69
CA ARG A 36 32.06 -29.87 -5.94
C ARG A 36 31.93 -28.48 -5.34
N ASN A 37 30.71 -28.02 -5.14
CA ASN A 37 30.44 -26.74 -4.49
C ASN A 37 30.59 -26.87 -2.95
N PRO A 38 31.60 -26.26 -2.32
CA PRO A 38 31.81 -26.34 -0.88
C PRO A 38 30.73 -25.62 -0.06
N ALA A 39 29.93 -24.74 -0.68
CA ALA A 39 28.78 -24.11 -0.05
C ALA A 39 27.53 -25.03 0.01
N ARG A 40 27.68 -26.31 -0.35
CA ARG A 40 26.64 -27.34 -0.25
C ARG A 40 27.08 -28.49 0.65
N THR A 41 26.14 -29.05 1.41
CA THR A 41 26.29 -30.31 2.14
C THR A 41 26.30 -31.49 1.15
N LYS A 42 26.67 -32.68 1.64
CA LYS A 42 26.57 -33.93 0.86
C LYS A 42 25.16 -34.20 0.30
N SER A 43 24.12 -33.71 0.97
CA SER A 43 22.72 -33.77 0.54
C SER A 43 22.27 -32.62 -0.37
N GLY A 44 23.21 -31.79 -0.83
CA GLY A 44 22.94 -30.65 -1.72
C GLY A 44 22.34 -29.41 -1.04
N LYS A 45 22.13 -29.44 0.28
CA LYS A 45 21.56 -28.34 1.07
C LYS A 45 22.63 -27.29 1.39
N THR A 46 22.23 -26.06 1.68
CA THR A 46 23.16 -25.03 2.14
C THR A 46 23.39 -25.20 3.66
N PRO A 47 24.65 -25.35 4.14
CA PRO A 47 24.95 -25.62 5.55
C PRO A 47 24.45 -24.54 6.51
N TYR A 48 24.52 -23.27 6.08
CA TYR A 48 23.99 -22.14 6.83
C TYR A 48 23.23 -21.21 5.90
N MET A 49 21.94 -21.06 6.14
CA MET A 49 21.10 -20.08 5.46
C MET A 49 20.44 -19.21 6.53
N PRO A 50 20.70 -17.89 6.57
CA PRO A 50 19.99 -17.00 7.47
C PRO A 50 18.48 -17.21 7.34
N SER A 51 17.78 -17.29 8.47
CA SER A 51 16.33 -17.39 8.49
C SER A 51 15.72 -16.25 7.70
N ARG A 52 14.58 -16.51 7.06
CA ARG A 52 13.80 -15.41 6.48
C ARG A 52 13.39 -14.51 7.65
N SER A 53 13.61 -13.21 7.52
CA SER A 53 12.99 -12.26 8.43
C SER A 53 11.49 -12.48 8.37
N LYS A 54 10.80 -12.44 9.52
CA LYS A 54 9.33 -12.42 9.52
C LYS A 54 8.88 -11.26 8.64
N THR A 55 8.08 -11.55 7.61
CA THR A 55 7.51 -10.50 6.76
C THR A 55 6.60 -9.67 7.67
N LYS A 56 6.84 -8.35 7.75
CA LYS A 56 5.88 -7.46 8.41
C LYS A 56 4.56 -7.57 7.65
N PRO A 57 3.39 -7.58 8.33
CA PRO A 57 2.12 -7.55 7.63
C PRO A 57 2.08 -6.35 6.68
N HIS A 58 1.61 -6.57 5.45
CA HIS A 58 1.45 -5.50 4.47
C HIS A 58 0.42 -4.50 5.00
N ARG A 59 0.76 -3.22 4.91
CA ARG A 59 -0.11 -2.12 5.31
C ARG A 59 -0.74 -1.55 4.04
N TYR A 60 -2.06 -1.43 4.05
CA TYR A 60 -2.81 -0.86 2.93
C TYR A 60 -3.82 0.13 3.49
N LEU A 61 -4.00 1.23 2.77
CA LEU A 61 -4.97 2.26 3.10
C LEU A 61 -6.33 1.97 2.48
N ASN A 62 -7.39 2.48 3.08
CA ASN A 62 -8.69 2.62 2.41
C ASN A 62 -8.75 3.93 1.58
N ASP A 63 -9.82 4.15 0.81
CA ASP A 63 -9.93 5.35 -0.07
C ASP A 63 -9.88 6.67 0.69
N GLU A 64 -10.55 6.73 1.84
CA GLU A 64 -10.59 7.94 2.68
C GLU A 64 -9.19 8.26 3.20
N GLN A 65 -8.45 7.26 3.68
CA GLN A 65 -7.07 7.42 4.14
C GLN A 65 -6.12 7.82 2.99
N VAL A 66 -6.31 7.29 1.78
CA VAL A 66 -5.56 7.73 0.59
C VAL A 66 -5.84 9.19 0.28
N ALA A 67 -7.11 9.60 0.28
CA ALA A 67 -7.51 10.98 0.04
C ALA A 67 -6.90 11.91 1.10
N ARG A 68 -7.07 11.58 2.38
CA ARG A 68 -6.52 12.32 3.52
C ARG A 68 -5.00 12.48 3.43
N LEU A 69 -4.28 11.39 3.17
CA LEU A 69 -2.82 11.41 3.00
C LEU A 69 -2.39 12.31 1.84
N ALA A 70 -3.06 12.18 0.69
CA ALA A 70 -2.76 12.96 -0.49
C ALA A 70 -3.04 14.45 -0.31
N ASP A 71 -4.13 14.81 0.37
CA ASP A 71 -4.49 16.21 0.63
C ASP A 71 -3.50 16.88 1.58
N VAL A 72 -3.13 16.19 2.66
CA VAL A 72 -2.10 16.65 3.59
C VAL A 72 -0.76 16.87 2.88
N ALA A 73 -0.39 15.98 1.94
CA ALA A 73 0.84 16.12 1.15
C ALA A 73 0.83 17.34 0.21
N GLY A 74 -0.33 17.82 -0.21
CA GLY A 74 -0.50 19.01 -1.06
C GLY A 74 -0.29 18.75 -2.55
N ASP A 75 -0.17 19.81 -3.36
CA ASP A 75 -0.22 19.85 -4.83
C ASP A 75 0.32 18.63 -5.60
N GLN A 76 1.58 18.69 -6.06
CA GLN A 76 2.17 17.64 -6.89
C GLN A 76 2.32 16.33 -6.10
N ALA A 77 2.66 16.41 -4.82
CA ALA A 77 2.90 15.24 -3.99
C ALA A 77 1.62 14.41 -3.78
N GLY A 78 0.50 15.07 -3.53
CA GLY A 78 -0.82 14.48 -3.38
C GLY A 78 -1.32 13.86 -4.68
N ARG A 79 -1.13 14.53 -5.83
CA ARG A 79 -1.43 13.93 -7.15
C ARG A 79 -0.61 12.67 -7.38
N LEU A 80 0.70 12.71 -7.08
CA LEU A 80 1.59 11.56 -7.19
C LEU A 80 1.14 10.41 -6.28
N ILE A 81 0.77 10.70 -5.02
CA ILE A 81 0.27 9.69 -4.06
C ILE A 81 -1.01 9.03 -4.56
N ARG A 82 -1.99 9.81 -5.06
CA ARG A 82 -3.23 9.26 -5.62
C ARG A 82 -2.96 8.34 -6.80
N ILE A 83 -2.15 8.79 -7.76
CA ILE A 83 -1.78 7.94 -8.90
C ILE A 83 -1.09 6.66 -8.40
N ALA A 84 -0.12 6.77 -7.50
CA ALA A 84 0.56 5.60 -6.95
C ALA A 84 -0.40 4.62 -6.26
N ALA A 85 -1.32 5.14 -5.42
CA ALA A 85 -2.25 4.37 -4.63
C ALA A 85 -3.39 3.72 -5.44
N TYR A 86 -3.71 4.23 -6.62
CA TYR A 86 -4.79 3.68 -7.46
C TYR A 86 -4.30 2.97 -8.73
N THR A 87 -3.02 3.13 -9.10
CA THR A 87 -2.45 2.53 -10.34
C THR A 87 -1.25 1.61 -10.08
N GLY A 88 -0.67 1.67 -8.88
CA GLY A 88 0.38 0.75 -8.44
C GLY A 88 1.74 0.76 -9.16
N PRO A 89 2.22 1.82 -9.85
CA PRO A 89 3.55 1.83 -10.44
C PRO A 89 4.65 1.81 -9.36
N ARG A 90 5.82 1.28 -9.71
CA ARG A 90 7.01 1.42 -8.86
C ARG A 90 7.48 2.88 -8.87
N TRP A 91 8.17 3.32 -7.81
CA TRP A 91 8.72 4.69 -7.72
C TRP A 91 9.47 5.10 -9.00
N GLY A 92 10.42 4.26 -9.44
CA GLY A 92 11.22 4.55 -10.63
C GLY A 92 10.42 4.62 -11.93
N GLU A 93 9.34 3.84 -12.05
CA GLU A 93 8.43 3.88 -13.20
C GLU A 93 7.63 5.20 -13.19
N LEU A 94 7.05 5.53 -12.04
CA LEU A 94 6.22 6.72 -11.86
C LEU A 94 7.01 8.02 -12.08
N THR A 95 8.25 8.11 -11.58
CA THR A 95 9.09 9.30 -11.74
C THR A 95 9.79 9.38 -13.09
N ALA A 96 9.71 8.34 -13.92
CA ALA A 96 10.23 8.31 -15.28
C ALA A 96 9.17 8.66 -16.35
N LEU A 97 7.89 8.76 -15.95
CA LEU A 97 6.82 9.18 -16.85
C LEU A 97 7.07 10.61 -17.36
N THR A 98 6.89 10.78 -18.66
CA THR A 98 6.81 12.08 -19.34
C THR A 98 5.37 12.39 -19.73
N VAL A 99 5.12 13.64 -20.14
CA VAL A 99 3.81 14.06 -20.71
C VAL A 99 3.37 13.14 -21.85
N SER A 100 4.28 12.75 -22.74
CA SER A 100 3.99 11.83 -23.87
C SER A 100 3.60 10.41 -23.46
N ASP A 101 3.82 10.04 -22.20
CA ASP A 101 3.42 8.73 -21.68
C ASP A 101 1.97 8.72 -21.16
N VAL A 102 1.24 9.85 -21.22
CA VAL A 102 -0.12 9.99 -20.69
C VAL A 102 -1.14 10.13 -21.82
N ASP A 103 -2.02 9.12 -21.97
CA ASP A 103 -3.23 9.23 -22.79
C ASP A 103 -4.41 9.64 -21.89
N VAL A 104 -4.67 10.95 -21.82
CA VAL A 104 -5.75 11.51 -20.97
C VAL A 104 -7.13 11.06 -21.44
N LEU A 105 -7.35 11.00 -22.76
CA LEU A 105 -8.63 10.65 -23.36
C LEU A 105 -9.02 9.22 -23.00
N ARG A 106 -8.08 8.27 -23.15
CA ARG A 106 -8.30 6.87 -22.78
C ARG A 106 -8.07 6.60 -21.29
N GLY A 107 -7.52 7.56 -20.56
CA GLY A 107 -7.14 7.41 -19.16
C GLY A 107 -6.11 6.32 -18.95
N ARG A 108 -4.98 6.39 -19.66
CA ARG A 108 -3.91 5.39 -19.59
C ARG A 108 -2.54 6.03 -19.37
N LEU A 109 -1.72 5.37 -18.56
CA LEU A 109 -0.30 5.67 -18.40
C LEU A 109 0.52 4.60 -19.10
N HIS A 110 1.46 5.02 -19.93
CA HIS A 110 2.35 4.16 -20.68
C HIS A 110 3.66 3.96 -19.92
N ILE A 111 3.77 2.85 -19.20
CA ILE A 111 4.98 2.52 -18.45
C ILE A 111 5.98 1.89 -19.40
N ARG A 112 7.05 2.63 -19.75
CA ARG A 112 8.10 2.16 -20.67
C ARG A 112 9.49 2.16 -20.04
N ARG A 113 9.75 3.12 -19.16
CA ARG A 113 11.06 3.38 -18.57
C ARG A 113 10.96 3.40 -17.05
N ALA A 114 12.09 3.20 -16.39
CA ALA A 114 12.20 3.39 -14.96
C ALA A 114 13.56 3.96 -14.56
N TYR A 115 13.56 4.87 -13.59
CA TYR A 115 14.80 5.29 -12.94
C TYR A 115 15.28 4.23 -11.94
N THR A 116 16.54 3.82 -12.07
CA THR A 116 17.27 3.01 -11.09
C THR A 116 18.30 3.88 -10.40
N ARG A 117 18.32 3.86 -9.07
CA ARG A 117 19.34 4.55 -8.27
C ARG A 117 20.59 3.67 -8.19
N LEU A 118 21.74 4.22 -8.57
CA LEU A 118 23.06 3.60 -8.40
C LEU A 118 23.62 3.91 -7.00
N ASP A 119 24.61 3.13 -6.57
CA ASP A 119 25.29 3.34 -5.28
C ASP A 119 25.98 4.71 -5.19
N SER A 120 26.40 5.27 -6.34
CA SER A 120 26.91 6.63 -6.47
C SER A 120 25.87 7.72 -6.18
N GLY A 121 24.59 7.36 -6.04
CA GLY A 121 23.48 8.30 -5.90
C GLY A 121 22.97 8.87 -7.23
N GLN A 122 23.56 8.49 -8.36
CA GLN A 122 23.06 8.84 -9.69
C GLN A 122 21.77 8.09 -10.01
N LEU A 123 20.87 8.74 -10.73
CA LEU A 123 19.68 8.12 -11.30
C LEU A 123 19.99 7.72 -12.75
N LEU A 124 19.97 6.42 -13.02
CA LEU A 124 20.10 5.88 -14.35
C LEU A 124 18.70 5.63 -14.91
N LEU A 125 18.38 6.26 -16.02
CA LEU A 125 17.18 5.95 -16.78
C LEU A 125 17.46 4.70 -17.62
N GLY A 126 16.62 3.69 -17.50
CA GLY A 126 16.70 2.52 -18.35
C GLY A 126 15.32 1.99 -18.69
N ASP A 127 15.29 1.04 -19.60
CA ASP A 127 14.08 0.28 -19.87
C ASP A 127 13.69 -0.55 -18.65
N THR A 128 12.41 -0.82 -18.55
CA THR A 128 11.90 -1.68 -17.49
C THR A 128 12.47 -3.10 -17.70
N LYS A 129 13.28 -3.56 -16.73
CA LYS A 129 13.83 -4.93 -16.76
C LYS A 129 12.64 -5.90 -16.81
N THR A 130 12.59 -6.74 -17.85
CA THR A 130 11.61 -7.81 -18.11
C THR A 130 10.17 -7.37 -18.46
N HIS A 131 9.72 -7.67 -19.69
CA HIS A 131 8.34 -7.66 -20.23
C HIS A 131 7.47 -6.38 -20.08
N ALA A 132 8.03 -5.23 -19.70
CA ALA A 132 7.27 -4.18 -19.03
C ALA A 132 7.02 -2.90 -19.84
N ASN A 133 6.79 -3.03 -21.15
CA ASN A 133 5.98 -2.04 -21.85
C ASN A 133 4.51 -2.36 -21.58
N ARG A 134 3.88 -1.63 -20.65
CA ARG A 134 2.48 -1.86 -20.27
C ARG A 134 1.69 -0.57 -20.16
N TYR A 135 0.39 -0.68 -20.41
CA TYR A 135 -0.56 0.38 -20.11
C TYR A 135 -1.19 0.12 -18.75
N VAL A 136 -1.18 1.15 -17.90
CA VAL A 136 -1.92 1.14 -16.65
C VAL A 136 -3.13 2.06 -16.78
N VAL A 137 -4.31 1.54 -16.45
CA VAL A 137 -5.55 2.31 -16.53
C VAL A 137 -5.66 3.24 -15.33
N VAL A 138 -6.06 4.48 -15.59
CA VAL A 138 -6.27 5.52 -14.59
C VAL A 138 -7.78 5.66 -14.36
N PRO A 139 -8.25 5.47 -13.12
CA PRO A 139 -9.65 5.70 -12.76
C PRO A 139 -10.13 7.10 -13.18
N ILE A 140 -11.37 7.20 -13.65
CA ILE A 140 -11.98 8.44 -14.17
C ILE A 140 -11.81 9.63 -13.21
N PRO A 141 -12.06 9.51 -11.89
CA PRO A 141 -11.91 10.64 -10.97
C PRO A 141 -10.50 11.24 -10.90
N LEU A 142 -9.46 10.49 -11.29
CA LEU A 142 -8.07 10.94 -11.25
C LEU A 142 -7.61 11.60 -12.55
N ARG A 143 -8.41 11.53 -13.63
CA ARG A 143 -8.01 12.09 -14.93
C ARG A 143 -7.90 13.62 -14.91
N GLY A 144 -8.78 14.30 -14.19
CA GLY A 144 -8.68 15.75 -13.99
C GLY A 144 -7.41 16.15 -13.24
N LEU A 145 -6.96 15.33 -12.30
CA LEU A 145 -5.68 15.54 -11.60
C LEU A 145 -4.48 15.37 -12.54
N LEU A 146 -4.54 14.41 -13.46
CA LEU A 146 -3.51 14.27 -14.49
C LEU A 146 -3.50 15.48 -15.41
N GLN A 147 -4.66 15.93 -15.89
CA GLN A 147 -4.74 17.12 -16.75
C GLN A 147 -4.12 18.35 -16.07
N ALA A 148 -4.43 18.58 -14.78
CA ALA A 148 -3.80 19.65 -14.01
C ALA A 148 -2.29 19.47 -13.84
N GLN A 149 -1.78 18.23 -13.79
CA GLN A 149 -0.35 17.95 -13.72
C GLN A 149 0.37 18.14 -15.06
N LEU A 150 -0.34 18.01 -16.19
CA LEU A 150 0.19 18.20 -17.53
C LEU A 150 0.23 19.67 -17.97
N ALA A 151 -0.49 20.55 -17.26
CA ALA A 151 -0.53 21.97 -17.57
C ALA A 151 0.89 22.57 -17.63
N ASP A 152 1.12 23.41 -18.65
CA ASP A 152 2.36 24.15 -18.88
C ASP A 152 3.62 23.30 -19.09
N LYS A 153 3.48 22.02 -19.47
CA LYS A 153 4.59 21.10 -19.77
C LYS A 153 4.65 20.72 -21.24
N GLY A 154 5.86 20.61 -21.78
CA GLY A 154 6.13 20.05 -23.10
C GLY A 154 6.07 18.52 -23.13
N PRO A 155 5.94 17.89 -24.31
CA PRO A 155 5.77 16.43 -24.46
C PRO A 155 6.86 15.57 -23.82
N HIS A 156 8.09 16.07 -23.76
CA HIS A 156 9.25 15.35 -23.21
C HIS A 156 9.55 15.68 -21.76
N ASP A 157 8.80 16.62 -21.16
CA ASP A 157 8.98 16.97 -19.76
C ASP A 157 8.47 15.85 -18.86
N LEU A 158 9.13 15.70 -17.72
CA LEU A 158 8.71 14.74 -16.71
C LEU A 158 7.34 15.13 -16.15
N LEU A 159 6.45 14.14 -16.06
CA LEU A 159 5.11 14.31 -15.49
C LEU A 159 5.23 14.82 -14.06
N PHE A 160 6.09 14.20 -13.24
CA PHE A 160 6.41 14.63 -11.89
C PHE A 160 7.89 15.01 -11.80
N SER A 161 8.17 16.26 -11.48
CA SER A 161 9.52 16.81 -11.50
C SER A 161 9.85 17.62 -10.24
N GLN A 162 11.12 17.84 -9.99
CA GLN A 162 11.58 18.88 -9.08
C GLN A 162 11.30 20.27 -9.69
N GLY A 163 11.51 21.33 -8.90
CA GLY A 163 11.34 22.71 -9.38
C GLY A 163 12.29 23.09 -10.51
N ASP A 164 13.42 22.38 -10.67
CA ASP A 164 14.38 22.56 -11.76
C ASP A 164 14.12 21.63 -12.96
N GLY A 165 12.96 20.97 -13.01
CA GLY A 165 12.58 20.04 -14.09
C GLY A 165 13.21 18.65 -13.99
N LYS A 166 14.17 18.41 -13.08
CA LYS A 166 14.81 17.09 -12.94
C LYS A 166 13.91 16.06 -12.26
N ALA A 167 14.28 14.79 -12.42
CA ALA A 167 13.56 13.68 -11.81
C ALA A 167 13.52 13.78 -10.27
N LEU A 168 12.36 13.46 -9.70
CA LEU A 168 12.19 13.39 -8.24
C LEU A 168 13.12 12.34 -7.63
N ARG A 169 13.81 12.71 -6.55
CA ARG A 169 14.58 11.78 -5.72
C ARG A 169 13.68 11.22 -4.62
N ARG A 170 13.71 9.90 -4.43
CA ARG A 170 12.87 9.20 -3.45
C ARG A 170 13.09 9.70 -2.04
N GLU A 171 14.34 9.96 -1.67
CA GLU A 171 14.75 10.35 -0.32
C GLU A 171 14.22 11.75 -0.01
N ASN A 172 14.34 12.67 -0.96
CA ASN A 172 13.82 14.03 -0.85
C ASN A 172 12.29 14.02 -0.78
N PHE A 173 11.64 13.24 -1.65
CA PHE A 173 10.19 13.10 -1.61
C PHE A 173 9.71 12.53 -0.28
N THR A 174 10.38 11.47 0.20
CA THR A 174 10.02 10.79 1.44
C THR A 174 10.16 11.74 2.63
N SER A 175 11.34 12.34 2.81
CA SER A 175 11.64 13.22 3.94
C SER A 175 10.82 14.53 3.93
N ARG A 176 10.58 15.13 2.76
CA ARG A 176 9.94 16.45 2.66
C ARG A 176 8.43 16.41 2.55
N HIS A 177 7.88 15.35 1.97
CA HIS A 177 6.45 15.26 1.67
C HIS A 177 5.83 14.05 2.36
N LEU A 178 6.30 12.84 2.07
CA LEU A 178 5.59 11.63 2.51
C LEU A 178 5.61 11.43 4.03
N SER A 179 6.78 11.45 4.67
CA SER A 179 6.90 11.15 6.11
C SER A 179 6.06 12.13 6.94
N THR A 180 6.15 13.41 6.60
CA THR A 180 5.38 14.47 7.24
C THR A 180 3.89 14.33 7.01
N ALA A 181 3.47 13.95 5.80
CA ALA A 181 2.08 13.72 5.49
C ALA A 181 1.53 12.48 6.20
N VAL A 182 2.30 11.40 6.27
CA VAL A 182 1.97 10.18 7.00
C VAL A 182 1.81 10.46 8.49
N GLU A 183 2.73 11.20 9.10
CA GLU A 183 2.65 11.58 10.52
C GLU A 183 1.39 12.40 10.82
N THR A 184 1.09 13.39 9.97
CA THR A 184 -0.05 14.29 10.18
C THR A 184 -1.39 13.61 9.87
N ALA A 185 -1.50 12.92 8.73
CA ALA A 185 -2.74 12.28 8.27
C ALA A 185 -3.07 11.00 9.05
N GLY A 186 -2.03 10.24 9.41
CA GLY A 186 -2.16 8.96 10.11
C GLY A 186 -2.57 9.10 11.57
N THR A 187 -2.47 10.30 12.15
CA THR A 187 -2.88 10.61 13.54
C THR A 187 -3.93 11.73 13.61
N ALA A 188 -4.54 12.08 12.47
CA ALA A 188 -5.41 13.25 12.36
C ALA A 188 -6.64 13.14 13.27
N VAL A 189 -7.19 11.93 13.44
CA VAL A 189 -8.36 11.70 14.28
C VAL A 189 -8.00 11.82 15.76
N ARG A 190 -6.93 11.18 16.23
CA ARG A 190 -6.45 11.37 17.63
C ARG A 190 -6.12 12.84 17.89
N THR A 191 -5.48 13.50 16.93
CA THR A 191 -5.13 14.92 17.03
C THR A 191 -6.38 15.77 17.18
N LEU A 192 -7.43 15.52 16.38
CA LEU A 192 -8.73 16.17 16.53
C LEU A 192 -9.33 15.92 17.91
N GLN A 193 -9.37 14.66 18.35
CA GLN A 193 -9.97 14.27 19.63
C GLN A 193 -9.27 14.96 20.81
N ALA A 194 -7.94 15.05 20.77
CA ALA A 194 -7.15 15.79 21.74
C ALA A 194 -7.44 17.30 21.70
N LEU A 195 -7.54 17.89 20.49
CA LEU A 195 -7.87 19.30 20.28
C LEU A 195 -9.30 19.67 20.74
N LEU A 196 -10.21 18.71 20.73
CA LEU A 196 -11.56 18.85 21.27
C LEU A 196 -11.62 18.59 22.79
N CYS A 197 -10.47 18.33 23.43
CA CYS A 197 -10.34 18.01 24.85
C CYS A 197 -11.16 16.78 25.28
N LEU A 198 -11.30 15.78 24.39
CA LEU A 198 -11.93 14.53 24.77
C LEU A 198 -11.05 13.76 25.77
N PRO A 199 -11.65 13.03 26.74
CA PRO A 199 -10.89 12.20 27.68
C PRO A 199 -9.97 11.22 26.96
N GLU A 200 -8.78 10.92 27.50
CA GLU A 200 -7.79 10.04 26.85
C GLU A 200 -8.38 8.69 26.40
N ARG A 201 -9.27 8.08 27.21
CA ARG A 201 -9.98 6.84 26.87
C ARG A 201 -10.85 6.92 25.60
N GLN A 202 -11.21 8.13 25.16
CA GLN A 202 -11.99 8.40 23.97
C GLN A 202 -11.12 8.87 22.79
N GLN A 203 -9.81 9.04 22.97
CA GLN A 203 -8.86 9.40 21.89
C GLN A 203 -8.40 8.15 21.13
N THR A 204 -9.38 7.40 20.61
CA THR A 204 -9.19 6.07 20.02
C THR A 204 -8.57 6.10 18.62
N GLY A 205 -8.53 7.26 17.96
CA GLY A 205 -8.17 7.39 16.55
C GLY A 205 -9.26 6.91 15.59
N VAL A 206 -10.46 6.64 16.11
CA VAL A 206 -11.66 6.34 15.32
C VAL A 206 -12.64 7.48 15.50
N TYR A 207 -13.07 8.07 14.40
CA TYR A 207 -14.07 9.14 14.38
C TYR A 207 -15.45 8.51 14.54
N GLY A 208 -15.83 8.23 15.79
CA GLY A 208 -17.15 7.73 16.16
C GLY A 208 -18.06 8.81 16.75
N SER A 209 -19.21 8.37 17.28
CA SER A 209 -20.29 9.28 17.70
C SER A 209 -19.89 10.31 18.76
N SER A 210 -18.98 9.98 19.69
CA SER A 210 -18.45 10.96 20.66
C SER A 210 -17.67 12.09 20.00
N THR A 211 -16.89 11.77 18.96
CA THR A 211 -16.15 12.76 18.17
C THR A 211 -17.11 13.60 17.34
N THR A 212 -18.10 12.95 16.71
CA THR A 212 -19.18 13.65 15.96
C THR A 212 -19.92 14.65 16.85
N GLN A 213 -20.31 14.25 18.05
CA GLN A 213 -21.00 15.13 19.00
C GLN A 213 -20.12 16.32 19.40
N ALA A 214 -18.85 16.09 19.71
CA ALA A 214 -17.91 17.14 20.09
C ALA A 214 -17.62 18.13 18.95
N VAL A 215 -17.54 17.65 17.70
CA VAL A 215 -17.39 18.50 16.52
C VAL A 215 -18.65 19.32 16.26
N ARG A 216 -19.84 18.71 16.34
CA ARG A 216 -21.11 19.44 16.18
C ARG A 216 -21.27 20.54 17.23
N ALA A 217 -20.95 20.24 18.50
CA ALA A 217 -20.94 21.24 19.57
C ALA A 217 -19.88 22.34 19.35
N LEU A 218 -18.77 22.03 18.67
CA LEU A 218 -17.77 23.03 18.24
C LEU A 218 -18.31 23.94 17.15
N GLN A 219 -18.98 23.37 16.16
CA GLN A 219 -19.54 24.12 15.05
C GLN A 219 -20.63 25.09 15.54
N GLU A 220 -21.51 24.60 16.41
CA GLU A 220 -22.58 25.40 17.02
C GLU A 220 -22.04 26.59 17.83
N ARG A 221 -21.11 26.35 18.79
CA ARG A 221 -20.51 27.44 19.58
C ARG A 221 -19.68 28.43 18.74
N SER A 222 -19.20 27.99 17.58
CA SER A 222 -18.41 28.81 16.66
C SER A 222 -19.26 29.56 15.63
N GLY A 223 -20.57 29.33 15.60
CA GLY A 223 -21.49 29.97 14.65
C GLY A 223 -21.30 29.53 13.20
N ILE A 224 -20.79 28.32 12.96
CA ILE A 224 -20.61 27.74 11.61
C ILE A 224 -21.60 26.58 11.37
N PRO A 225 -21.87 26.19 10.11
CA PRO A 225 -22.80 25.10 9.82
C PRO A 225 -22.49 23.80 10.57
N VAL A 226 -23.50 23.23 11.23
CA VAL A 226 -23.38 22.02 12.08
C VAL A 226 -23.47 20.75 11.23
N THR A 227 -22.43 20.51 10.44
CA THR A 227 -22.35 19.38 9.50
C THR A 227 -21.87 18.08 10.16
N GLY A 228 -21.11 18.19 11.27
CA GLY A 228 -20.34 17.07 11.82
C GLY A 228 -19.09 16.70 11.00
N LEU A 229 -18.80 17.41 9.92
CA LEU A 229 -17.57 17.25 9.14
C LEU A 229 -16.48 18.17 9.71
N VAL A 230 -15.23 17.73 9.66
CA VAL A 230 -14.08 18.59 9.99
C VAL A 230 -13.38 18.97 8.69
N ASP A 231 -13.92 19.99 8.04
CA ASP A 231 -13.41 20.59 6.82
C ASP A 231 -12.44 21.76 7.11
N ALA A 232 -11.99 22.45 6.07
CA ALA A 232 -11.05 23.57 6.19
C ALA A 232 -11.56 24.68 7.12
N THR A 233 -12.87 24.96 7.11
CA THR A 233 -13.53 25.94 7.97
C THR A 233 -13.49 25.48 9.43
N THR A 234 -13.92 24.25 9.70
CA THR A 234 -13.93 23.69 11.05
C THR A 234 -12.52 23.62 11.64
N TRP A 235 -11.52 23.22 10.84
CA TRP A 235 -10.11 23.25 11.24
C TRP A 235 -9.61 24.66 11.57
N THR A 236 -10.02 25.68 10.83
CA THR A 236 -9.67 27.07 11.13
C THR A 236 -10.21 27.50 12.48
N HIS A 237 -11.44 27.14 12.84
CA HIS A 237 -11.99 27.45 14.16
C HIS A 237 -11.28 26.69 15.29
N ILE A 238 -10.92 25.42 15.08
CA ILE A 238 -10.09 24.67 16.03
C ILE A 238 -8.71 25.34 16.18
N GLU A 239 -8.09 25.78 15.09
CA GLU A 239 -6.79 26.46 15.15
C GLU A 239 -6.86 27.76 15.95
N LEU A 240 -7.93 28.55 15.78
CA LEU A 240 -8.13 29.79 16.52
C LEU A 240 -8.26 29.53 18.02
N ALA A 241 -9.06 28.53 18.42
CA ALA A 241 -9.20 28.12 19.81
C ALA A 241 -7.86 27.62 20.39
N ASP A 242 -7.15 26.75 19.66
CA ASP A 242 -5.85 26.22 20.09
C ASP A 242 -4.81 27.36 20.19
N ARG A 243 -4.79 28.32 19.26
CA ARG A 243 -3.84 29.46 19.26
C ARG A 243 -3.97 30.32 20.52
N SER A 244 -5.18 30.54 21.02
CA SER A 244 -5.45 31.29 22.26
C SER A 244 -4.92 30.58 23.52
N ALA A 245 -4.67 29.27 23.45
CA ALA A 245 -4.26 28.44 24.59
C ALA A 245 -2.73 28.09 24.60
N ARG A 246 -1.92 28.63 23.68
CA ARG A 246 -0.49 28.29 23.52
C ARG A 246 0.48 29.26 24.22
N SER A 247 0.09 29.92 25.31
CA SER A 247 0.98 30.88 26.01
C SER A 247 2.32 30.25 26.37
N ASP A 248 2.26 29.01 26.85
CA ASP A 248 3.38 28.30 27.50
C ASP A 248 4.31 27.59 26.51
N LEU A 249 3.97 27.58 25.22
CA LEU A 249 4.80 26.94 24.20
C LEU A 249 5.99 27.82 23.80
N THR A 250 7.13 27.16 23.57
CA THR A 250 8.31 27.78 22.94
C THR A 250 8.02 28.23 21.51
N GLN A 251 8.85 29.11 20.96
CA GLN A 251 8.70 29.57 19.58
C GLN A 251 8.79 28.41 18.56
N GLY A 252 9.67 27.44 18.80
CA GLY A 252 9.81 26.26 17.95
C GLY A 252 8.54 25.39 17.94
N GLU A 253 7.92 25.19 19.11
CA GLU A 253 6.67 24.44 19.23
C GLU A 253 5.49 25.18 18.59
N LYS A 254 5.41 26.49 18.76
CA LYS A 254 4.43 27.35 18.07
C LYS A 254 4.51 27.21 16.55
N VAL A 255 5.72 27.17 15.99
CA VAL A 255 5.95 26.95 14.56
C VAL A 255 5.53 25.55 14.13
N LYS A 256 5.92 24.50 14.87
CA LYS A 256 5.50 23.12 14.57
C LYS A 256 3.97 22.98 14.57
N ARG A 257 3.31 23.53 15.60
CA ARG A 257 1.84 23.50 15.75
C ARG A 257 1.15 24.25 14.61
N THR A 258 1.66 25.42 14.23
CA THR A 258 1.15 26.17 13.07
C THR A 258 1.28 25.38 11.76
N ASN A 259 2.42 24.74 11.53
CA ASN A 259 2.63 23.92 10.34
C ASN A 259 1.75 22.66 10.32
N MET A 260 1.43 22.08 11.48
CA MET A 260 0.46 20.99 11.60
C MET A 260 -0.93 21.43 11.13
N PHE A 261 -1.44 22.56 11.64
CA PHE A 261 -2.74 23.10 11.22
C PHE A 261 -2.79 23.46 9.73
N LYS A 262 -1.72 24.05 9.19
CA LYS A 262 -1.62 24.32 7.73
C LYS A 262 -1.85 23.06 6.88
N ARG A 263 -1.45 21.88 7.38
CA ARG A 263 -1.63 20.60 6.69
C ARG A 263 -3.00 19.99 6.96
N LEU A 264 -3.46 19.99 8.22
CA LEU A 264 -4.77 19.45 8.59
C LEU A 264 -5.91 20.19 7.87
N ARG A 265 -5.80 21.50 7.65
CA ARG A 265 -6.76 22.29 6.88
C ARG A 265 -6.95 21.83 5.43
N ARG A 266 -6.07 20.98 4.90
CA ARG A 266 -6.18 20.43 3.55
C ARG A 266 -7.05 19.18 3.49
N CYS A 267 -7.16 18.44 4.60
CA CYS A 267 -8.00 17.23 4.64
C CYS A 267 -9.35 17.52 5.27
N THR A 268 -10.31 16.65 4.96
CA THR A 268 -11.62 16.61 5.60
C THR A 268 -11.74 15.32 6.38
N LEU A 269 -12.19 15.39 7.64
CA LEU A 269 -12.55 14.21 8.42
C LEU A 269 -14.07 14.13 8.57
N ALA A 270 -14.59 12.90 8.62
CA ALA A 270 -16.00 12.61 8.80
C ALA A 270 -16.16 11.40 9.73
N GLU A 271 -17.40 11.12 10.14
CA GLU A 271 -17.72 9.89 10.87
C GLU A 271 -17.29 8.65 10.08
N GLY A 272 -16.68 7.69 10.78
CA GLY A 272 -16.05 6.50 10.19
C GLY A 272 -14.60 6.69 9.75
N ALA A 273 -14.04 7.91 9.82
CA ALA A 273 -12.62 8.13 9.57
C ALA A 273 -11.75 7.45 10.65
N GLU A 274 -10.72 6.72 10.21
CA GLU A 274 -9.81 6.00 11.11
C GLU A 274 -8.36 6.41 10.85
N ASP A 275 -7.60 6.56 11.93
CA ASP A 275 -6.15 6.73 11.89
C ASP A 275 -5.46 5.47 11.34
N PHE A 276 -4.23 5.66 10.82
CA PHE A 276 -3.48 4.58 10.19
C PHE A 276 -2.00 4.59 10.59
N GLU A 277 -1.44 3.40 10.57
CA GLU A 277 -0.05 3.14 10.89
C GLU A 277 0.92 3.77 9.85
N PRO A 278 2.13 4.18 10.27
CA PRO A 278 3.12 4.74 9.34
C PRO A 278 3.43 3.82 8.16
N LEU A 279 3.60 4.40 6.97
CA LEU A 279 3.84 3.65 5.74
C LEU A 279 4.96 4.25 4.89
N THR A 280 5.49 3.43 3.97
CA THR A 280 6.48 3.82 2.98
C THR A 280 5.83 4.02 1.61
N PHE A 281 6.57 4.62 0.68
CA PHE A 281 6.06 4.79 -0.69
C PHE A 281 5.67 3.46 -1.35
N HIS A 282 6.37 2.37 -1.04
CA HIS A 282 6.04 1.06 -1.65
C HIS A 282 4.71 0.51 -1.13
N ASP A 283 4.28 0.91 0.06
CA ASP A 283 2.99 0.49 0.62
C ASP A 283 1.81 1.12 -0.14
N LEU A 284 2.02 2.21 -0.88
CA LEU A 284 1.00 2.73 -1.81
C LEU A 284 0.74 1.76 -2.97
N ARG A 285 1.75 1.00 -3.40
CA ARG A 285 1.56 -0.07 -4.39
C ARG A 285 0.81 -1.27 -3.80
N HIS A 286 1.07 -1.61 -2.53
CA HIS A 286 0.27 -2.61 -1.82
C HIS A 286 -1.17 -2.15 -1.62
N THR A 287 -1.37 -0.87 -1.33
CA THR A 287 -2.68 -0.22 -1.28
C THR A 287 -3.41 -0.35 -2.62
N ALA A 288 -2.77 -0.06 -3.74
CA ALA A 288 -3.36 -0.20 -5.07
C ALA A 288 -3.87 -1.61 -5.36
N ALA A 289 -3.07 -2.62 -4.99
CA ALA A 289 -3.48 -4.02 -5.10
C ALA A 289 -4.68 -4.34 -4.21
N SER A 290 -4.63 -3.94 -2.94
CA SER A 290 -5.71 -4.18 -1.96
C SER A 290 -7.03 -3.53 -2.40
N LEU A 291 -6.98 -2.26 -2.82
CA LEU A 291 -8.15 -1.55 -3.33
C LEU A 291 -8.73 -2.22 -4.58
N ALA A 292 -7.88 -2.65 -5.53
CA ALA A 292 -8.30 -3.36 -6.72
C ALA A 292 -8.99 -4.70 -6.38
N ILE A 293 -8.40 -5.49 -5.49
CA ILE A 293 -8.97 -6.78 -5.05
C ILE A 293 -10.33 -6.56 -4.38
N ARG A 294 -10.42 -5.55 -3.51
CA ARG A 294 -11.66 -5.22 -2.80
C ARG A 294 -12.81 -4.83 -3.74
N VAL A 295 -12.52 -4.25 -4.91
CA VAL A 295 -13.54 -3.96 -5.93
C VAL A 295 -13.76 -5.12 -6.92
N GLY A 296 -13.23 -6.30 -6.63
CA GLY A 296 -13.46 -7.53 -7.41
C GLY A 296 -12.46 -7.77 -8.55
N ALA A 297 -11.28 -7.12 -8.54
CA ALA A 297 -10.27 -7.40 -9.56
C ALA A 297 -9.75 -8.84 -9.47
N THR A 298 -9.60 -9.50 -10.62
CA THR A 298 -9.02 -10.83 -10.70
C THR A 298 -7.51 -10.79 -10.41
N VAL A 299 -6.94 -11.93 -10.01
CA VAL A 299 -5.49 -12.09 -9.82
C VAL A 299 -4.70 -11.64 -11.06
N LYS A 300 -5.23 -11.94 -12.26
CA LYS A 300 -4.62 -11.56 -13.54
C LYS A 300 -4.66 -10.06 -13.78
N ALA A 301 -5.79 -9.41 -13.49
CA ALA A 301 -5.90 -7.95 -13.60
C ALA A 301 -4.91 -7.24 -12.65
N VAL A 302 -4.80 -7.72 -11.41
CA VAL A 302 -3.83 -7.18 -10.43
C VAL A 302 -2.39 -7.46 -10.87
N GLN A 303 -2.08 -8.65 -11.39
CA GLN A 303 -0.77 -8.99 -11.93
C GLN A 303 -0.35 -8.01 -13.04
N GLU A 304 -1.23 -7.73 -14.00
CA GLU A 304 -0.96 -6.85 -15.13
C GLU A 304 -0.83 -5.39 -14.69
N MET A 305 -1.75 -4.91 -13.86
CA MET A 305 -1.71 -3.58 -13.25
C MET A 305 -0.35 -3.33 -12.56
N LEU A 306 0.09 -4.28 -11.75
CA LEU A 306 1.35 -4.19 -11.01
C LEU A 306 2.58 -4.48 -11.89
N GLY A 307 2.44 -5.13 -13.04
CA GLY A 307 3.57 -5.59 -13.84
C GLY A 307 4.41 -6.61 -13.08
N HIS A 308 3.74 -7.61 -12.52
CA HIS A 308 4.38 -8.81 -11.97
C HIS A 308 4.66 -9.81 -13.08
N ALA A 309 5.83 -10.45 -13.03
CA ALA A 309 6.26 -11.37 -14.09
C ALA A 309 5.41 -12.65 -14.10
N SER A 310 4.82 -13.02 -12.96
CA SER A 310 3.92 -14.15 -12.82
C SER A 310 2.78 -13.86 -11.85
N ALA A 311 1.66 -14.56 -12.00
CA ALA A 311 0.56 -14.51 -11.03
C ALA A 311 0.99 -14.98 -9.63
N GLN A 312 1.99 -15.87 -9.55
CA GLN A 312 2.55 -16.33 -8.28
C GLN A 312 3.15 -15.20 -7.46
N GLU A 313 3.81 -14.21 -8.09
CA GLU A 313 4.30 -13.02 -7.39
C GLU A 313 3.15 -12.24 -6.71
N THR A 314 2.00 -12.13 -7.38
CA THR A 314 0.79 -11.50 -6.81
C THR A 314 0.23 -12.33 -5.65
N LEU A 315 0.08 -13.64 -5.84
CA LEU A 315 -0.50 -14.54 -4.84
C LEU A 315 0.39 -14.69 -3.60
N ASN A 316 1.71 -14.69 -3.77
CA ASN A 316 2.67 -14.73 -2.65
C ASN A 316 2.48 -13.57 -1.66
N THR A 317 1.88 -12.46 -2.10
CA THR A 317 1.69 -11.25 -1.31
C THR A 317 0.24 -11.03 -0.91
N TYR A 318 -0.72 -11.25 -1.82
CA TYR A 318 -2.12 -10.83 -1.65
C TYR A 318 -3.13 -11.97 -1.59
N ALA A 319 -2.70 -13.24 -1.56
CA ALA A 319 -3.64 -14.37 -1.54
C ALA A 319 -4.75 -14.23 -0.48
N GLY A 320 -4.40 -13.80 0.74
CA GLY A 320 -5.36 -13.62 1.83
C GLY A 320 -6.33 -12.44 1.70
N LEU A 321 -6.21 -11.61 0.65
CA LEU A 321 -7.16 -10.54 0.36
C LEU A 321 -8.24 -10.95 -0.63
N PHE A 322 -8.01 -12.01 -1.41
CA PHE A 322 -9.02 -12.51 -2.33
C PHE A 322 -10.13 -13.22 -1.54
N PRO A 323 -11.40 -12.97 -1.89
CA PRO A 323 -12.51 -13.65 -1.23
C PRO A 323 -12.38 -15.17 -1.42
N ASP A 324 -12.72 -15.92 -0.38
CA ASP A 324 -12.96 -17.36 -0.53
C ASP A 324 -14.34 -17.53 -1.17
N GLU A 325 -14.35 -18.00 -2.41
CA GLU A 325 -15.57 -18.13 -3.20
C GLU A 325 -15.91 -19.59 -3.48
N GLN A 326 -15.32 -20.58 -2.79
CA GLN A 326 -15.54 -21.99 -3.12
C GLN A 326 -17.04 -22.36 -3.15
N ASP A 327 -17.78 -21.99 -2.10
CA ASP A 327 -19.22 -22.24 -2.03
C ASP A 327 -20.00 -21.44 -3.08
N ALA A 328 -19.70 -20.15 -3.24
CA ALA A 328 -20.36 -19.30 -4.22
C ALA A 328 -20.11 -19.74 -5.68
N VAL A 329 -18.95 -20.33 -5.95
CA VAL A 329 -18.61 -20.93 -7.25
C VAL A 329 -19.43 -22.21 -7.44
N ALA A 330 -19.53 -23.06 -6.42
CA ALA A 330 -20.35 -24.26 -6.48
C ALA A 330 -21.83 -23.91 -6.77
N ASP A 331 -22.38 -22.89 -6.10
CA ASP A 331 -23.76 -22.41 -6.34
C ASP A 331 -23.96 -21.89 -7.77
N ARG A 332 -23.01 -21.09 -8.28
CA ARG A 332 -23.05 -20.58 -9.66
C ARG A 332 -22.93 -21.70 -10.69
N LEU A 333 -22.15 -22.75 -10.41
CA LEU A 333 -22.06 -23.92 -11.28
C LEU A 333 -23.37 -24.72 -11.24
N ALA A 334 -23.94 -24.95 -10.06
CA ALA A 334 -25.19 -25.67 -9.90
C ALA A 334 -26.34 -25.05 -10.70
N ALA A 335 -26.42 -23.72 -10.75
CA ALA A 335 -27.41 -23.00 -11.56
C ALA A 335 -27.31 -23.27 -13.08
N ASN A 336 -26.16 -23.73 -13.56
CA ASN A 336 -25.90 -24.02 -14.98
C ASN A 336 -25.87 -25.53 -15.30
N ILE A 337 -25.95 -26.39 -14.29
CA ILE A 337 -26.03 -27.83 -14.52
C ILE A 337 -27.43 -28.14 -15.04
N VAL A 338 -27.49 -28.57 -16.31
CA VAL A 338 -28.69 -29.21 -16.84
C VAL A 338 -28.88 -30.49 -16.03
N ALA A 339 -29.99 -30.56 -15.28
CA ALA A 339 -30.32 -31.74 -14.50
C ALA A 339 -30.23 -32.98 -15.42
N PRO A 340 -29.57 -34.07 -14.98
CA PRO A 340 -29.50 -35.27 -15.80
C PRO A 340 -30.91 -35.71 -16.16
N SER A 341 -31.15 -36.00 -17.43
CA SER A 341 -32.35 -36.74 -17.86
C SER A 341 -32.49 -37.97 -16.95
N ALA A 342 -33.69 -38.26 -16.48
CA ALA A 342 -34.04 -39.16 -15.38
C ALA A 342 -33.66 -40.67 -15.54
N HIS A 343 -32.53 -40.98 -16.16
CA HIS A 343 -32.05 -42.32 -16.49
C HIS A 343 -30.74 -42.72 -15.80
N TYR A 344 -30.17 -41.89 -14.93
CA TYR A 344 -29.07 -42.33 -14.06
C TYR A 344 -29.60 -42.81 -12.72
N VAL A 345 -29.92 -44.09 -12.63
CA VAL A 345 -30.07 -44.81 -11.37
C VAL A 345 -28.65 -45.22 -10.95
N PRO A 346 -28.11 -44.77 -9.81
CA PRO A 346 -26.89 -45.34 -9.27
C PRO A 346 -27.20 -46.80 -8.94
N THR A 347 -26.63 -47.74 -9.69
CA THR A 347 -26.64 -49.15 -9.30
C THR A 347 -25.84 -49.24 -8.00
N GLY A 348 -26.56 -49.32 -6.89
CA GLY A 348 -25.98 -49.65 -5.61
C GLY A 348 -25.46 -51.08 -5.68
N ASP A 349 -24.16 -51.24 -5.90
CA ASP A 349 -23.46 -52.42 -5.41
C ASP A 349 -23.38 -52.29 -3.91
N GLY A 350 -24.23 -53.07 -3.24
CA GLY A 350 -24.28 -53.17 -1.80
C GLY A 350 -22.96 -53.68 -1.26
N HIS A 351 -22.19 -52.79 -0.64
CA HIS A 351 -21.43 -53.16 0.54
C HIS A 351 -22.26 -52.80 1.77
N GLN A 352 -23.02 -53.78 2.25
CA GLN A 352 -23.55 -53.80 3.60
C GLN A 352 -22.35 -53.73 4.55
N HIS A 353 -22.05 -52.54 5.08
CA HIS A 353 -21.34 -52.45 6.33
C HIS A 353 -22.35 -52.75 7.43
N GLU A 354 -22.28 -53.98 7.93
CA GLU A 354 -22.95 -54.44 9.14
C GLU A 354 -22.55 -53.50 10.30
N GLU A 355 -23.49 -52.64 10.73
CA GLU A 355 -23.32 -51.84 11.94
C GLU A 355 -23.33 -52.76 13.15
N ALA A 356 -22.17 -52.96 13.76
CA ALA A 356 -22.07 -53.60 15.07
C ALA A 356 -22.73 -52.70 16.14
N PRO A 357 -23.61 -53.24 17.01
CA PRO A 357 -24.29 -52.44 18.02
C PRO A 357 -23.30 -52.03 19.11
N THR A 358 -23.17 -50.73 19.33
CA THR A 358 -22.38 -50.17 20.42
C THR A 358 -23.17 -50.31 21.73
N GLU A 359 -22.93 -51.39 22.48
CA GLU A 359 -23.43 -51.53 23.84
C GLU A 359 -22.79 -50.46 24.75
N ARG A 360 -23.67 -49.69 25.40
CA ARG A 360 -23.36 -48.87 26.56
C ARG A 360 -22.85 -49.76 27.68
N ARG A 361 -21.65 -49.47 28.21
CA ARG A 361 -21.27 -49.88 29.56
C ARG A 361 -20.84 -48.68 30.40
N LEU A 362 -21.68 -48.39 31.39
CA LEU A 362 -21.41 -47.59 32.56
C LEU A 362 -20.42 -48.33 33.51
N GLN A 363 -19.61 -47.52 34.20
CA GLN A 363 -18.99 -47.70 35.54
C GLN A 363 -17.61 -48.38 35.74
N ALA A 364 -16.79 -47.63 36.51
CA ALA A 364 -15.73 -47.97 37.49
C ALA A 364 -14.48 -48.71 36.97
N VAL A 365 -13.25 -48.25 37.23
CA VAL A 365 -12.60 -47.91 38.53
C VAL A 365 -11.68 -46.70 38.39
#